data_AF-A0A7Y2H9H5-F1
#
_entry.id   AF-A0A7Y2H9H5-F1
#
_cell.length_a   1.000
_cell.length_b   1.000
_cell.length_c   1.000
_cell.angle_alpha   90.00
_cell.angle_beta   90.00
_cell.angle_gamma   90.00
#
_symmetry.space_group_name_H-M   'P 1'
#
loop_
_entity.id
_entity.type
_entity.pdbx_description
1 polymer ?
#
loop_
_entity_poly.entity_id
_entity_poly.type
_entity_poly.pdbx_seq_one_letter_code
_entity_poly.pdbx_strand_id
1 'polypeptide(L)'
;MQAYLLYQQNQFEDANRIFNQGRLDDLLPIDLNYAGMSALSVNPPNTTIAKRYFEELSSRTGHDFTNSAKWHLALINVLEGNTDNAKPFLEELSSGGTNKYSSSAKELLESMD
;
A
#
# COMPACT_ATOMS: atom_id res chain seq x y z
N MET A 1 11.02 -14.04 9.48
CA MET A 1 11.55 -12.67 9.35
C MET A 1 11.07 -11.83 10.55
N GLN A 2 11.99 -11.17 11.27
CA GLN A 2 11.66 -10.43 12.50
C GLN A 2 10.67 -9.27 12.26
N ALA A 3 10.80 -8.54 11.15
CA ALA A 3 9.90 -7.44 10.78
C ALA A 3 8.43 -7.88 10.68
N TYR A 4 8.18 -9.03 10.06
CA TYR A 4 6.82 -9.58 9.96
C TYR A 4 6.23 -9.95 11.34
N LEU A 5 7.04 -10.52 12.25
CA LEU A 5 6.57 -10.83 13.60
C LEU A 5 6.17 -9.57 14.37
N LEU A 6 6.94 -8.49 14.23
CA LEU A 6 6.62 -7.18 14.82
C LEU A 6 5.34 -6.59 14.22
N TYR A 7 5.18 -6.68 12.91
CA TYR A 7 3.95 -6.26 12.22
C TYR A 7 2.72 -7.00 12.78
N GLN A 8 2.81 -8.32 12.93
CA GLN A 8 1.72 -9.14 13.51
C GLN A 8 1.42 -8.78 14.98
N GLN A 9 2.37 -8.19 15.69
CA GLN A 9 2.23 -7.71 17.07
C GLN A 9 1.80 -6.23 17.15
N ASN A 10 1.41 -5.62 16.04
CA ASN A 10 1.10 -4.18 15.91
C ASN A 10 2.25 -3.25 16.32
N GLN A 11 3.48 -3.75 16.34
CA GLN A 11 4.69 -2.96 16.61
C GLN A 11 5.17 -2.32 15.29
N PHE A 12 4.33 -1.46 14.72
CA PHE A 12 4.51 -0.93 13.35
C PHE A 12 5.75 -0.06 13.20
N GLU A 13 6.11 0.73 14.21
CA GLU A 13 7.34 1.55 14.19
C GLU A 13 8.58 0.67 14.09
N ASP A 14 8.66 -0.38 14.91
CA ASP A 14 9.77 -1.32 14.88
C ASP A 14 9.79 -2.17 13.61
N ALA A 15 8.62 -2.64 13.16
CA ALA A 15 8.49 -3.37 11.90
C ALA A 15 9.00 -2.51 10.74
N ASN A 16 8.52 -1.27 10.63
CA ASN A 16 8.93 -0.30 9.62
C ASN A 16 10.44 -0.04 9.70
N ARG A 17 11.00 0.15 10.90
CA ARG A 17 12.44 0.33 11.09
C ARG A 17 13.25 -0.83 10.53
N ILE A 18 12.84 -2.08 10.78
CA ILE A 18 13.56 -3.26 10.26
C ILE A 18 13.39 -3.39 8.75
N PHE A 19 12.19 -3.20 8.20
CA PHE A 19 11.97 -3.24 6.75
C PHE A 19 12.86 -2.23 6.01
N ASN A 20 13.02 -1.02 6.55
CA ASN A 20 13.84 0.05 5.96
C ASN A 20 15.35 -0.19 6.00
N GLN A 21 15.84 -1.25 6.66
CA GLN A 21 17.27 -1.59 6.66
C GLN A 21 17.70 -2.36 5.41
N GLY A 22 16.76 -3.02 4.73
CA GLY A 22 17.03 -3.79 3.51
C GLY A 22 17.02 -2.94 2.24
N ARG A 23 17.57 -3.49 1.15
CA ARG A 23 17.34 -2.95 -0.19
C ARG A 23 15.97 -3.40 -0.68
N LEU A 24 15.25 -2.51 -1.37
CA LEU A 24 13.94 -2.82 -1.92
C LEU A 24 13.94 -4.02 -2.87
N ASP A 25 14.94 -4.08 -3.76
CA ASP A 25 15.09 -5.13 -4.77
C ASP A 25 15.20 -6.53 -4.14
N ASP A 26 15.72 -6.60 -2.90
CA ASP A 26 15.95 -7.85 -2.18
C ASP A 26 14.68 -8.35 -1.45
N LEU A 27 13.66 -7.50 -1.28
CA LEU A 27 12.41 -7.84 -0.60
C LEU A 27 11.49 -8.63 -1.53
N LEU A 28 10.77 -9.63 -1.00
CA LEU A 28 9.72 -10.30 -1.77
C LEU A 28 8.47 -9.41 -1.87
N PRO A 29 7.56 -9.63 -2.84
CA PRO A 29 6.32 -8.87 -2.95
C PRO A 29 5.49 -8.81 -1.65
N ILE A 30 5.48 -9.91 -0.89
CA ILE A 30 4.81 -9.96 0.42
C ILE A 30 5.48 -9.06 1.45
N ASP A 31 6.81 -8.98 1.44
CA ASP A 31 7.58 -8.15 2.36
C ASP A 31 7.38 -6.67 2.05
N LEU A 32 7.36 -6.30 0.75
CA LEU A 32 7.01 -4.95 0.30
C LEU A 32 5.60 -4.54 0.75
N ASN A 33 4.61 -5.44 0.62
CA ASN A 33 3.26 -5.16 1.07
C ASN A 33 3.22 -4.91 2.59
N TYR A 34 3.86 -5.74 3.41
CA TYR A 34 3.89 -5.54 4.86
C TYR A 34 4.72 -4.33 5.29
N ALA A 35 5.80 -4.00 4.56
CA ALA A 35 6.58 -2.80 4.81
C ALA A 35 5.77 -1.53 4.54
N GLY A 36 5.06 -1.47 3.41
CA GLY A 36 4.14 -0.38 3.07
C GLY A 36 3.02 -0.23 4.09
N MET A 37 2.39 -1.33 4.49
CA MET A 37 1.35 -1.31 5.53
C MET A 37 1.91 -0.85 6.89
N SER A 38 3.08 -1.34 7.30
CA SER A 38 3.74 -0.90 8.54
C SER A 38 3.98 0.61 8.54
N ALA A 39 4.43 1.17 7.41
CA ALA A 39 4.66 2.60 7.26
C ALA A 39 3.37 3.43 7.29
N LEU A 40 2.22 2.89 6.84
CA LEU A 40 0.93 3.56 6.98
C LEU A 40 0.33 3.44 8.38
N SER A 41 0.70 2.41 9.15
CA SER A 41 0.14 2.15 10.48
C SER A 41 0.91 2.82 11.63
N VAL A 42 1.99 3.56 11.36
CA VAL A 42 2.61 4.44 12.36
C VAL A 42 1.80 5.73 12.56
N ASN A 43 2.01 6.44 13.67
CA ASN A 43 1.30 7.68 13.99
C ASN A 43 2.26 8.86 14.24
N PRO A 44 2.37 9.84 13.32
CA PRO A 44 1.60 9.98 12.09
C PRO A 44 2.02 8.96 11.00
N PRO A 45 1.12 8.63 10.04
CA PRO A 45 1.45 7.76 8.92
C PRO A 45 2.64 8.29 8.11
N ASN A 46 3.56 7.41 7.73
CA ASN A 46 4.69 7.77 6.89
C ASN A 46 4.38 7.48 5.41
N THR A 47 3.65 8.41 4.78
CA THR A 47 3.18 8.24 3.39
C THR A 47 4.33 8.15 2.39
N THR A 48 5.43 8.89 2.61
CA THR A 48 6.61 8.85 1.73
C THR A 48 7.24 7.45 1.68
N ILE A 49 7.46 6.84 2.84
CA ILE A 49 8.02 5.48 2.91
C ILE A 49 7.03 4.45 2.37
N ALA A 50 5.75 4.57 2.75
CA ALA A 50 4.72 3.66 2.26
C ALA A 50 4.61 3.68 0.73
N LYS A 51 4.61 4.88 0.14
CA LYS A 51 4.52 5.08 -1.31
C LYS A 51 5.66 4.38 -2.04
N ARG A 52 6.89 4.56 -1.55
CA ARG A 52 8.08 3.88 -2.09
C ARG A 52 7.92 2.36 -2.12
N TYR A 53 7.37 1.75 -1.06
CA TYR A 53 7.14 0.30 -1.03
C TYR A 53 6.04 -0.15 -2.00
N PHE A 54 4.94 0.60 -2.10
CA PHE A 54 3.84 0.23 -2.99
C PHE A 54 4.12 0.54 -4.46
N GLU A 55 4.93 1.55 -4.77
CA GLU A 55 5.44 1.80 -6.13
C GLU A 55 6.36 0.66 -6.58
N GLU A 56 7.28 0.24 -5.72
CA GLU A 56 8.14 -0.92 -5.99
C GLU A 56 7.31 -2.21 -6.11
N LEU A 57 6.30 -2.38 -5.28
CA LEU A 57 5.40 -3.53 -5.40
C LEU A 57 4.62 -3.47 -6.71
N SER A 58 4.11 -2.30 -7.10
CA SER A 58 3.33 -2.14 -8.34
C SER A 58 4.18 -2.27 -9.61
N SER A 59 5.49 -2.09 -9.54
CA SER A 59 6.40 -2.26 -10.68
C SER A 59 6.64 -3.73 -11.04
N ARG A 60 6.36 -4.64 -10.10
CA ARG A 60 6.57 -6.08 -10.25
C ARG A 60 5.34 -6.76 -10.86
N THR A 61 5.57 -7.77 -11.69
CA THR A 61 4.51 -8.50 -12.39
C THR A 61 4.32 -9.89 -11.82
N GLY A 62 3.10 -10.44 -11.89
CA GLY A 62 2.84 -11.85 -11.61
C GLY A 62 2.68 -12.22 -10.14
N HIS A 63 2.36 -11.26 -9.26
CA HIS A 63 2.09 -11.52 -7.84
C HIS A 63 0.66 -11.14 -7.44
N ASP A 64 0.18 -11.73 -6.34
CA ASP A 64 -1.19 -11.55 -5.85
C ASP A 64 -1.47 -10.17 -5.23
N PHE A 65 -0.41 -9.40 -4.96
CA PHE A 65 -0.52 -8.10 -4.29
C PHE A 65 -0.74 -6.90 -5.22
N THR A 66 -0.96 -7.11 -6.52
CA THR A 66 -1.14 -6.02 -7.51
C THR A 66 -2.28 -5.08 -7.11
N ASN A 67 -3.45 -5.64 -6.79
CA ASN A 67 -4.59 -4.85 -6.35
C ASN A 67 -4.35 -4.20 -4.98
N SER A 68 -3.54 -4.83 -4.13
CA SER A 68 -3.13 -4.26 -2.84
C SER A 68 -2.27 -3.02 -3.03
N ALA A 69 -1.28 -3.08 -3.93
CA ALA A 69 -0.43 -1.93 -4.25
C ALA A 69 -1.26 -0.76 -4.78
N LYS A 70 -2.14 -1.00 -5.76
CA LYS A 70 -3.04 0.02 -6.33
C LYS A 70 -3.92 0.66 -5.27
N TRP A 71 -4.53 -0.16 -4.41
CA TRP A 71 -5.41 0.32 -3.34
C TRP A 71 -4.67 1.28 -2.41
N HIS A 72 -3.49 0.87 -1.92
CA HIS A 72 -2.75 1.70 -0.97
C HIS A 72 -2.11 2.92 -1.63
N LEU A 73 -1.67 2.84 -2.90
CA LEU A 73 -1.23 4.02 -3.66
C LEU A 73 -2.38 5.02 -3.83
N ALA A 74 -3.59 4.56 -4.10
CA ALA A 74 -4.77 5.42 -4.15
C ALA A 74 -4.97 6.11 -2.79
N LEU A 75 -5.04 5.36 -1.69
CA LEU A 75 -5.22 5.91 -0.33
C LEU A 75 -4.15 6.94 0.03
N ILE A 76 -2.89 6.69 -0.30
CA ILE A 76 -1.79 7.63 -0.08
C ILE A 76 -2.04 8.93 -0.83
N ASN A 77 -2.41 8.85 -2.12
CA ASN A 77 -2.72 10.04 -2.90
C ASN A 77 -3.92 10.82 -2.31
N VAL A 78 -4.94 10.15 -1.78
CA VAL A 78 -6.06 10.82 -1.08
C VAL A 78 -5.57 11.55 0.16
N LEU A 79 -4.78 10.88 1.01
CA LEU A 79 -4.24 11.46 2.24
C LEU A 79 -3.36 12.69 1.96
N GLU A 80 -2.67 12.70 0.82
CA GLU A 80 -1.83 13.80 0.36
C GLU A 80 -2.62 14.90 -0.39
N GLY A 81 -3.94 14.76 -0.54
CA GLY A 81 -4.78 15.71 -1.29
C GLY A 81 -4.64 15.64 -2.81
N ASN A 82 -3.93 14.63 -3.31
CA ASN A 82 -3.65 14.40 -4.73
C ASN A 82 -4.73 13.51 -5.38
N THR A 83 -6.00 13.90 -5.29
CA THR A 83 -7.13 13.08 -5.73
C THR A 83 -7.08 12.70 -7.21
N ASP A 84 -6.59 13.58 -8.08
CA ASP A 84 -6.40 13.30 -9.51
C ASP A 84 -5.47 12.11 -9.77
N ASN A 85 -4.44 11.93 -8.93
CA ASN A 85 -3.54 10.79 -9.01
C ASN A 85 -4.15 9.50 -8.40
N ALA A 86 -5.14 9.63 -7.53
CA ALA A 86 -5.83 8.49 -6.92
C ALA A 86 -6.87 7.88 -7.89
N LYS A 87 -7.59 8.72 -8.66
CA LYS A 87 -8.71 8.32 -9.51
C LYS A 87 -8.40 7.12 -10.45
N PRO A 88 -7.30 7.11 -11.22
CA PRO A 88 -7.03 6.00 -12.14
C PRO A 88 -6.90 4.64 -11.45
N PHE A 89 -6.29 4.60 -10.26
CA PHE A 89 -6.17 3.36 -9.48
C PHE A 89 -7.54 2.87 -8.98
N LEU A 90 -8.39 3.78 -8.53
CA LEU A 90 -9.72 3.45 -8.01
C LEU A 90 -10.69 3.03 -9.13
N GLU A 91 -10.61 3.66 -10.30
CA GLU A 91 -11.38 3.28 -11.49
C GLU A 91 -11.03 1.88 -11.95
N GLU A 92 -9.74 1.54 -11.99
CA GLU A 92 -9.30 0.19 -12.35
C GLU A 92 -9.75 -0.86 -11.31
N LEU A 93 -9.62 -0.54 -10.01
CA LEU A 93 -10.05 -1.44 -8.94
C LEU A 93 -11.57 -1.66 -8.92
N SER A 94 -12.36 -0.63 -9.19
CA SER A 94 -13.83 -0.72 -9.19
C SER A 94 -14.39 -1.41 -10.44
N SER A 95 -13.72 -1.31 -11.58
CA SER A 95 -14.13 -1.95 -12.85
C SER A 95 -13.66 -3.40 -13.00
N GLY A 96 -12.60 -3.81 -12.30
CA GLY A 96 -11.91 -5.10 -12.48
C GLY A 96 -12.57 -6.37 -11.93
N GLY A 97 -13.86 -6.38 -11.56
CA GLY A 97 -14.56 -7.59 -11.06
C GLY A 97 -14.36 -7.90 -9.57
N THR A 98 -14.44 -9.17 -9.15
CA THR A 98 -14.41 -9.66 -7.74
C THR A 98 -13.01 -9.59 -7.09
N ASN A 99 -12.40 -8.42 -7.04
CA ASN A 99 -11.30 -8.16 -6.12
C ASN A 99 -11.86 -7.59 -4.80
N LYS A 100 -11.13 -7.79 -3.70
CA LYS A 100 -11.60 -7.39 -2.36
C LYS A 100 -11.71 -5.88 -2.15
N TYR A 101 -11.17 -5.07 -3.06
CA TYR A 101 -11.17 -3.60 -2.97
C TYR A 101 -12.24 -2.95 -3.85
N SER A 102 -12.94 -3.68 -4.73
CA SER A 102 -13.84 -3.08 -5.74
C SER A 102 -14.93 -2.21 -5.12
N SER A 103 -15.62 -2.70 -4.09
CA SER A 103 -16.69 -1.94 -3.41
C SER A 103 -16.14 -0.69 -2.75
N SER A 104 -15.05 -0.82 -2.00
CA SER A 104 -14.41 0.31 -1.32
C SER A 104 -13.81 1.33 -2.29
N ALA A 105 -13.30 0.89 -3.45
CA ALA A 105 -12.83 1.78 -4.49
C ALA A 105 -13.97 2.60 -5.11
N LYS A 106 -15.12 1.96 -5.32
CA LYS A 106 -16.32 2.65 -5.81
C LYS A 106 -16.84 3.68 -4.79
N GLU A 107 -16.98 3.29 -3.53
CA GLU A 107 -17.40 4.19 -2.45
C GLU A 107 -16.45 5.38 -2.30
N LEU A 108 -15.14 5.15 -2.39
CA LEU A 108 -14.15 6.21 -2.29
C LEU A 108 -14.22 7.18 -3.48
N LEU A 109 -14.38 6.69 -4.72
CA LEU A 109 -14.61 7.54 -5.90
C LEU A 109 -15.85 8.43 -5.73
N GLU A 110 -16.97 7.86 -5.29
CA GLU A 110 -18.23 8.60 -5.08
C GLU A 110 -18.08 9.70 -4.01
N SER A 111 -17.18 9.53 -3.03
CA SER A 111 -16.92 10.55 -2.01
C SER A 111 -15.97 11.68 -2.44
N MET A 112 -15.28 11.51 -3.58
CA MET A 112 -14.32 12.49 -4.11
C MET A 112 -14.94 13.48 -5.10
N ASP A 113 -16.14 13.17 -5.59
CA ASP A 113 -16.91 14.00 -6.51
C ASP A 113 -17.88 14.94 -5.74
#